data_AF-A0A4Q9KRB0-F1
#
_entry.id   AF-A0A4Q9KRB0-F1
#
_cell.length_a   1.000
_cell.length_b   1.000
_cell.length_c   1.000
_cell.angle_alpha   90.00
_cell.angle_beta   90.00
_cell.angle_gamma   90.00
#
_symmetry.space_group_name_H-M   'P 1'
#
loop_
_entity.id
_entity.type
_entity.pdbx_description
1 polymer ?
#
loop_
_entity_poly.entity_id
_entity_poly.type
_entity_poly.pdbx_seq_one_letter_code
_entity_poly.pdbx_strand_id
1 'polypeptide(L)'
;PREYKYCRSEDKCDYNAFPLNNNLNDSNYDNITNITHISNINDNSLSITTRNDSFKISQHTLHMKNELIKTIFRLKVINISIIKNIFNNLDGILEIIKEYCMVCRGRYILKDKFYEECLQDNRKIIIQQLKEKGYLETKYITKNNINLVVELCIKKNDIYLLKGEEEIEEIEETNNKDENIIYEIFKEVGICSIEYVIVKSGMEKEELIKILNNLTYKLINNSYVLKEGEENEIRNIFIEIFIKKRSFKRNEIFEEYFKRFNKELKIGVFSKVSKEFCTSKGGVWYLKDPI
;
A
#
# COMPACT_ATOMS: atom_id res chain seq x y z
N PRO A 1 41.39 -25.57 -9.68
CA PRO A 1 40.26 -26.45 -10.07
C PRO A 1 39.01 -26.21 -9.21
N ARG A 2 38.14 -25.31 -9.68
CA ARG A 2 36.71 -25.51 -9.92
C ARG A 2 36.24 -24.26 -10.64
N GLU A 3 36.16 -24.40 -11.96
CA GLU A 3 35.83 -23.36 -12.92
C GLU A 3 34.38 -22.91 -12.74
N TYR A 4 34.17 -21.60 -12.74
CA TYR A 4 32.86 -21.01 -12.93
C TYR A 4 32.41 -21.33 -14.36
N LYS A 5 31.49 -22.27 -14.52
CA LYS A 5 30.76 -22.46 -15.77
C LYS A 5 29.81 -21.27 -15.95
N TYR A 6 30.26 -20.30 -16.74
CA TYR A 6 29.36 -19.40 -17.46
C TYR A 6 28.41 -20.25 -18.29
N CYS A 7 27.11 -20.21 -17.98
CA CYS A 7 26.11 -20.68 -18.95
C CYS A 7 26.16 -19.73 -20.13
N ARG A 8 26.56 -20.28 -21.29
CA ARG A 8 26.61 -19.59 -22.57
C ARG A 8 25.21 -19.19 -23.00
N SER A 9 25.15 -18.01 -23.60
CA SER A 9 24.11 -17.58 -24.55
C SER A 9 23.81 -18.69 -25.57
N GLU A 10 22.53 -18.88 -25.89
CA GLU A 10 21.97 -19.72 -26.98
C GLU A 10 21.22 -21.01 -26.62
N ASP A 11 20.60 -21.12 -25.44
CA ASP A 11 19.45 -22.01 -25.31
C ASP A 11 18.18 -21.26 -25.74
N LYS A 12 17.75 -21.52 -26.98
CA LYS A 12 16.45 -21.13 -27.50
C LYS A 12 15.38 -21.77 -26.60
N CYS A 13 14.76 -20.99 -25.73
CA CYS A 13 13.46 -21.37 -25.19
C CYS A 13 12.49 -21.36 -26.38
N ASP A 14 12.03 -22.55 -26.79
CA ASP A 14 10.95 -22.68 -27.76
C ASP A 14 9.69 -22.04 -27.16
N TYR A 15 9.33 -20.87 -27.68
CA TYR A 15 8.24 -20.02 -27.19
C TYR A 15 6.83 -20.54 -27.52
N ASN A 16 6.68 -21.82 -27.87
CA ASN A 16 5.44 -22.42 -28.32
C ASN A 16 5.12 -23.71 -27.55
N ALA A 17 4.68 -23.59 -26.29
CA ALA A 17 4.04 -24.71 -25.59
C ALA A 17 3.06 -24.26 -24.50
N PHE A 18 2.03 -23.52 -24.90
CA PHE A 18 0.70 -23.75 -24.32
C PHE A 18 -0.29 -23.90 -25.48
N PRO A 19 -0.96 -25.05 -25.63
CA PRO A 19 -2.06 -25.14 -26.57
C PRO A 19 -3.22 -24.30 -26.01
N LEU A 20 -3.39 -23.10 -26.57
CA LEU A 20 -4.64 -22.37 -26.55
C LEU A 20 -5.66 -23.17 -27.36
N ASN A 21 -6.37 -24.07 -26.68
CA ASN A 21 -7.60 -24.60 -27.23
C ASN A 21 -8.76 -23.86 -26.55
N ASN A 22 -9.17 -22.76 -27.16
CA ASN A 22 -10.46 -22.13 -26.93
C ASN A 22 -10.92 -21.49 -28.24
N ASN A 23 -11.56 -22.29 -29.08
CA ASN A 23 -12.63 -21.78 -29.94
C ASN A 23 -13.77 -21.32 -29.03
N LEU A 24 -13.72 -20.06 -28.56
CA LEU A 24 -14.87 -19.38 -27.98
C LEU A 24 -14.82 -17.92 -28.43
N ASN A 25 -15.79 -17.57 -29.27
CA ASN A 25 -16.01 -16.30 -29.94
C ASN A 25 -15.70 -15.06 -29.09
N ASP A 26 -14.95 -14.13 -29.70
CA ASP A 26 -14.60 -12.78 -29.27
C ASP A 26 -15.80 -11.80 -29.15
N SER A 27 -16.90 -12.19 -28.50
CA SER A 27 -18.10 -11.32 -28.38
C SER A 27 -18.73 -11.24 -26.98
N ASN A 28 -18.08 -11.75 -25.95
CA ASN A 28 -18.57 -11.67 -24.56
C ASN A 28 -17.77 -10.70 -23.66
N TYR A 29 -16.96 -9.83 -24.27
CA TYR A 29 -16.09 -8.90 -23.54
C TYR A 29 -16.79 -7.65 -22.94
N ASP A 30 -18.10 -7.48 -23.14
CA ASP A 30 -18.82 -6.26 -22.70
C ASP A 30 -19.88 -6.45 -21.60
N ASN A 31 -19.97 -7.61 -20.92
CA ASN A 31 -21.10 -7.88 -20.00
C ASN A 31 -20.78 -8.21 -18.52
N ILE A 32 -19.56 -7.95 -18.02
CA ILE A 32 -19.28 -8.02 -16.56
C ILE A 32 -19.54 -6.67 -15.86
N THR A 33 -20.30 -5.77 -16.50
CA THR A 33 -20.79 -4.52 -15.91
C THR A 33 -22.26 -4.58 -15.47
N ASN A 34 -22.95 -5.71 -15.64
CA ASN A 34 -24.36 -5.84 -15.24
C ASN A 34 -24.62 -7.10 -14.40
N ILE A 35 -24.27 -7.07 -13.11
CA ILE A 35 -24.99 -7.90 -12.12
C ILE A 35 -26.04 -7.02 -11.47
N THR A 36 -27.19 -6.93 -12.14
CA THR A 36 -28.43 -6.40 -11.59
C THR A 36 -28.91 -7.26 -10.42
N HIS A 37 -29.26 -6.57 -9.33
CA HIS A 37 -30.13 -6.96 -8.22
C HIS A 37 -30.81 -8.34 -8.31
N ILE A 38 -30.55 -9.20 -7.32
CA ILE A 38 -31.55 -10.15 -6.83
C ILE A 38 -32.01 -9.66 -5.46
N SER A 39 -33.26 -9.19 -5.47
CA SER A 39 -34.06 -8.67 -4.38
C SER A 39 -34.37 -9.71 -3.29
N ASN A 40 -34.44 -9.21 -2.05
CA ASN A 40 -35.33 -9.60 -0.95
C ASN A 40 -35.90 -11.03 -0.95
N ILE A 41 -35.48 -11.82 0.06
CA ILE A 41 -36.35 -12.81 0.68
C ILE A 41 -36.29 -12.59 2.19
N ASN A 42 -37.27 -11.83 2.71
CA ASN A 42 -37.79 -12.06 4.05
C ASN A 42 -38.94 -13.05 3.87
N ASP A 43 -38.87 -14.21 4.53
CA ASP A 43 -39.96 -14.64 5.41
C ASP A 43 -39.60 -15.90 6.20
N ASN A 44 -39.97 -15.84 7.48
CA ASN A 44 -39.94 -16.92 8.45
C ASN A 44 -40.66 -18.17 7.94
N SER A 45 -39.99 -19.31 7.86
CA SER A 45 -40.63 -20.60 8.15
C SER A 45 -39.63 -21.71 8.51
N LEU A 46 -40.01 -22.39 9.58
CA LEU A 46 -39.60 -23.65 10.17
C LEU A 46 -38.52 -24.53 9.49
N SER A 47 -37.57 -24.90 10.35
CA SER A 47 -36.80 -26.15 10.42
C SER A 47 -37.33 -27.35 9.60
N ILE A 48 -36.60 -27.69 8.53
CA ILE A 48 -36.29 -29.09 8.14
C ILE A 48 -34.88 -29.10 7.51
N THR A 49 -33.86 -29.41 8.32
CA THR A 49 -32.52 -29.75 7.81
C THR A 49 -32.57 -31.08 7.07
N THR A 50 -32.51 -31.06 5.74
CA THR A 50 -32.27 -32.28 4.95
C THR A 50 -30.82 -32.33 4.46
N ARG A 51 -30.24 -33.53 4.45
CA ARG A 51 -28.87 -33.87 4.03
C ARG A 51 -28.47 -33.38 2.62
N ASN A 52 -29.43 -32.89 1.82
CA ASN A 52 -29.17 -32.37 0.47
C ASN A 52 -28.62 -30.94 0.47
N ASP A 53 -28.93 -30.14 1.49
CA ASP A 53 -28.40 -28.78 1.59
C ASP A 53 -26.92 -28.79 1.94
N SER A 54 -26.48 -29.71 2.81
CA SER A 54 -25.04 -29.82 3.15
C SER A 54 -24.18 -30.26 1.95
N PHE A 55 -24.70 -31.09 1.04
CA PHE A 55 -24.01 -31.51 -0.17
C PHE A 55 -23.96 -30.41 -1.25
N LYS A 56 -25.03 -29.62 -1.37
CA LYS A 56 -25.04 -28.44 -2.25
C LYS A 56 -24.13 -27.32 -1.73
N ILE A 57 -24.12 -27.09 -0.41
CA ILE A 57 -23.22 -26.14 0.26
C ILE A 57 -21.76 -26.56 0.09
N SER A 58 -21.44 -27.87 0.17
CA SER A 58 -20.08 -28.37 -0.01
C SER A 58 -19.58 -28.24 -1.46
N GLN A 59 -20.44 -28.53 -2.46
CA GLN A 59 -20.10 -28.33 -3.88
C GLN A 59 -19.94 -26.86 -4.25
N HIS A 60 -20.82 -25.99 -3.75
CA HIS A 60 -20.72 -24.53 -3.95
C HIS A 60 -19.42 -23.97 -3.35
N THR A 61 -19.05 -24.41 -2.16
CA THR A 61 -17.80 -24.00 -1.48
C THR A 61 -16.56 -24.47 -2.26
N LEU A 62 -16.58 -25.69 -2.80
CA LEU A 62 -15.49 -26.22 -3.62
C LEU A 62 -15.34 -25.48 -4.95
N HIS A 63 -16.46 -25.14 -5.60
CA HIS A 63 -16.46 -24.36 -6.83
C HIS A 63 -15.87 -22.96 -6.61
N MET A 64 -16.31 -22.27 -5.55
CA MET A 64 -15.79 -20.95 -5.17
C MET A 64 -14.28 -20.98 -4.87
N LYS A 65 -13.80 -22.02 -4.18
CA LYS A 65 -12.36 -22.21 -3.93
C LYS A 65 -11.58 -22.36 -5.23
N ASN A 66 -12.08 -23.15 -6.18
CA ASN A 66 -11.41 -23.35 -7.47
C ASN A 66 -11.38 -22.07 -8.32
N GLU A 67 -12.46 -21.29 -8.32
CA GLU A 67 -12.50 -20.00 -9.01
C GLU A 67 -11.56 -18.97 -8.38
N LEU A 68 -11.44 -18.95 -7.04
CA LEU A 68 -10.46 -18.11 -6.36
C LEU A 68 -9.03 -18.51 -6.73
N ILE A 69 -8.71 -19.80 -6.77
CA ILE A 69 -7.38 -20.29 -7.18
C ILE A 69 -7.09 -19.87 -8.63
N LYS A 70 -8.01 -20.12 -9.57
CA LYS A 70 -7.86 -19.67 -10.96
C LYS A 70 -7.62 -18.16 -11.05
N THR A 71 -8.35 -17.39 -10.25
CA THR A 71 -8.20 -15.94 -10.17
C THR A 71 -6.81 -15.54 -9.66
N ILE A 72 -6.31 -16.21 -8.61
CA ILE A 72 -4.95 -15.99 -8.09
C ILE A 72 -3.90 -16.24 -9.18
N PHE A 73 -4.01 -17.35 -9.92
CA PHE A 73 -3.07 -17.69 -10.97
C PHE A 73 -3.17 -16.80 -12.20
N ARG A 74 -4.36 -16.25 -12.49
CA ARG A 74 -4.59 -15.32 -13.60
C ARG A 74 -4.08 -13.92 -13.28
N LEU A 75 -4.42 -13.39 -12.10
CA LEU A 75 -4.09 -12.02 -11.73
C LEU A 75 -2.65 -11.86 -11.24
N LYS A 76 -2.09 -12.89 -10.60
CA LYS A 76 -0.72 -12.93 -10.01
C LYS A 76 -0.47 -11.94 -8.87
N VAL A 77 -1.12 -10.78 -8.90
CA VAL A 77 -1.13 -9.73 -7.88
C VAL A 77 -2.58 -9.42 -7.55
N ILE A 78 -2.88 -9.37 -6.25
CA ILE A 78 -4.24 -9.29 -5.74
C ILE A 78 -4.33 -8.21 -4.67
N ASN A 79 -5.33 -7.35 -4.82
CA ASN A 79 -5.76 -6.45 -3.78
C ASN A 79 -6.92 -7.08 -2.98
N ILE A 80 -6.74 -7.19 -1.65
CA ILE A 80 -7.76 -7.80 -0.79
C ILE A 80 -9.06 -7.01 -0.75
N SER A 81 -9.03 -5.68 -1.00
CA SER A 81 -10.25 -4.87 -1.07
C SER A 81 -11.17 -5.33 -2.20
N ILE A 82 -10.60 -5.67 -3.36
CA ILE A 82 -11.36 -6.18 -4.51
C ILE A 82 -12.00 -7.52 -4.19
N ILE A 83 -11.25 -8.42 -3.53
CA ILE A 83 -11.77 -9.73 -3.12
C ILE A 83 -12.88 -9.61 -2.06
N LYS A 84 -12.77 -8.65 -1.14
CA LYS A 84 -13.80 -8.40 -0.12
C LYS A 84 -15.16 -8.05 -0.72
N ASN A 85 -15.17 -7.38 -1.87
CA ASN A 85 -16.41 -7.01 -2.57
C ASN A 85 -17.07 -8.20 -3.27
N ILE A 86 -16.31 -9.25 -3.59
CA ILE A 86 -16.79 -10.41 -4.37
C ILE A 86 -17.27 -11.54 -3.45
N PHE A 87 -16.75 -11.64 -2.22
CA PHE A 87 -17.00 -12.80 -1.37
C PHE A 87 -17.39 -12.44 0.07
N ASN A 88 -18.48 -13.07 0.55
CA ASN A 88 -19.05 -12.82 1.88
C ASN A 88 -18.31 -13.52 3.04
N ASN A 89 -17.44 -14.50 2.79
CA ASN A 89 -16.68 -15.23 3.83
C ASN A 89 -15.18 -14.91 3.74
N LEU A 90 -14.73 -13.91 4.50
CA LEU A 90 -13.37 -13.40 4.40
C LEU A 90 -12.31 -14.33 5.00
N ASP A 91 -12.62 -15.03 6.09
CA ASP A 91 -11.62 -15.82 6.83
C ASP A 91 -11.14 -17.03 6.02
N GLY A 92 -12.06 -17.80 5.42
CA GLY A 92 -11.71 -18.94 4.58
C GLY A 92 -10.98 -18.54 3.29
N ILE A 93 -11.21 -17.33 2.79
CA ILE A 93 -10.57 -16.80 1.58
C ILE A 93 -9.16 -16.32 1.87
N LEU A 94 -8.96 -15.66 3.02
CA LEU A 94 -7.63 -15.25 3.45
C LEU A 94 -6.70 -16.44 3.66
N GLU A 95 -7.21 -17.56 4.18
CA GLU A 95 -6.42 -18.80 4.30
C GLU A 95 -5.96 -19.31 2.94
N ILE A 96 -6.86 -19.38 1.94
CA ILE A 96 -6.51 -19.79 0.58
C ILE A 96 -5.49 -18.82 -0.02
N ILE A 97 -5.72 -17.51 0.08
CA ILE A 97 -4.77 -16.52 -0.45
C ILE A 97 -3.40 -16.66 0.21
N LYS A 98 -3.32 -16.87 1.53
CA LYS A 98 -2.05 -17.08 2.25
C LYS A 98 -1.33 -18.37 1.83
N GLU A 99 -2.06 -19.38 1.37
CA GLU A 99 -1.46 -20.62 0.86
C GLU A 99 -0.70 -20.36 -0.46
N TYR A 100 -1.27 -19.57 -1.35
CA TYR A 100 -0.75 -19.33 -2.71
C TYR A 100 0.09 -18.06 -2.87
N CYS A 101 -0.14 -17.06 -2.03
CA CYS A 101 0.45 -15.73 -2.17
C CYS A 101 1.31 -15.33 -0.97
N MET A 102 2.26 -14.43 -1.21
CA MET A 102 3.02 -13.71 -0.19
C MET A 102 2.63 -12.25 -0.17
N VAL A 103 2.87 -11.58 0.95
CA VAL A 103 2.55 -10.16 1.10
C VAL A 103 3.70 -9.29 0.60
N CYS A 104 3.37 -8.28 -0.20
CA CYS A 104 4.28 -7.24 -0.65
C CYS A 104 3.52 -5.92 -0.66
N ARG A 105 3.90 -4.98 0.21
CA ARG A 105 3.30 -3.63 0.32
C ARG A 105 1.76 -3.63 0.34
N GLY A 106 1.17 -4.47 1.18
CA GLY A 106 -0.30 -4.55 1.31
C GLY A 106 -1.01 -5.30 0.17
N ARG A 107 -0.28 -5.87 -0.79
CA ARG A 107 -0.81 -6.73 -1.85
C ARG A 107 -0.41 -8.18 -1.64
N TYR A 108 -1.22 -9.09 -2.17
CA TYR A 108 -0.92 -10.52 -2.22
C TYR A 108 -0.39 -10.87 -3.60
N ILE A 109 0.88 -11.28 -3.66
CA ILE A 109 1.55 -11.68 -4.88
C ILE A 109 1.73 -13.20 -4.87
N LEU A 110 1.49 -13.88 -5.99
CA LEU A 110 1.73 -15.32 -6.15
C LEU A 110 3.15 -15.69 -5.64
N LYS A 111 3.29 -16.80 -4.90
CA LYS A 111 4.59 -17.24 -4.38
C LYS A 111 5.52 -17.73 -5.51
N ASP A 112 6.83 -17.61 -5.28
CA ASP A 112 7.87 -18.04 -6.24
C ASP A 112 7.76 -19.53 -6.60
N LYS A 113 7.29 -20.38 -5.67
CA LYS A 113 7.13 -21.83 -5.89
C LYS A 113 6.21 -22.21 -7.05
N PHE A 114 5.44 -21.25 -7.58
CA PHE A 114 4.53 -21.43 -8.71
C PHE A 114 5.12 -20.94 -10.04
N TYR A 115 6.40 -20.55 -10.05
CA TYR A 115 7.15 -20.13 -11.22
C TYR A 115 8.29 -21.13 -11.50
N GLU A 116 8.68 -21.23 -12.77
CA GLU A 116 9.84 -22.01 -13.20
C GLU A 116 11.12 -21.53 -12.47
N GLU A 117 11.99 -22.47 -12.09
CA GLU A 117 13.19 -22.17 -11.30
C GLU A 117 14.08 -21.09 -11.93
N CYS A 118 14.19 -21.08 -13.26
CA CYS A 118 14.97 -20.09 -14.01
C CYS A 118 14.44 -18.64 -13.87
N LEU A 119 13.17 -18.46 -13.50
CA LEU A 119 12.55 -17.16 -13.30
C LEU A 119 12.56 -16.70 -11.84
N GLN A 120 12.71 -17.62 -10.89
CA GLN A 120 12.54 -17.34 -9.47
C GLN A 120 13.56 -16.33 -8.94
N ASP A 121 14.83 -16.39 -9.38
CA ASP A 121 15.87 -15.49 -8.88
C ASP A 121 15.68 -14.06 -9.37
N ASN A 122 15.38 -13.87 -10.66
CA ASN A 122 15.03 -12.55 -11.21
C ASN A 122 13.78 -11.97 -10.52
N ARG A 123 12.80 -12.83 -10.26
CA ARG A 123 11.56 -12.45 -9.59
C ARG A 123 11.79 -12.01 -8.14
N LYS A 124 12.63 -12.71 -7.38
CA LYS A 124 13.02 -12.31 -6.02
C LYS A 124 13.68 -10.94 -6.02
N ILE A 125 14.57 -10.66 -6.99
CA ILE A 125 15.22 -9.35 -7.12
C ILE A 125 14.17 -8.25 -7.36
N ILE A 126 13.24 -8.46 -8.30
CA ILE A 126 12.15 -7.51 -8.59
C ILE A 126 11.31 -7.24 -7.35
N ILE A 127 10.86 -8.28 -6.66
CA ILE A 127 10.01 -8.13 -5.47
C ILE A 127 10.76 -7.47 -4.32
N GLN A 128 12.05 -7.75 -4.17
CA GLN A 128 12.87 -7.09 -3.16
C GLN A 128 12.95 -5.57 -3.44
N GLN A 129 13.19 -5.19 -4.68
CA GLN A 129 13.19 -3.77 -5.07
C GLN A 129 11.82 -3.12 -4.86
N LEU A 130 10.73 -3.80 -5.20
CA LEU A 130 9.38 -3.32 -4.93
C LEU A 130 9.13 -3.16 -3.42
N LYS A 131 9.57 -4.10 -2.57
CA LYS A 131 9.43 -3.99 -1.11
C LYS A 131 10.17 -2.76 -0.57
N GLU A 132 11.42 -2.57 -0.99
CA GLU A 132 12.30 -1.51 -0.49
C GLU A 132 11.89 -0.12 -1.00
N LYS A 133 11.70 0.03 -2.31
CA LYS A 133 11.48 1.33 -2.96
C LYS A 133 10.01 1.64 -3.25
N GLY A 134 9.17 0.63 -3.38
CA GLY A 134 7.79 0.77 -3.87
C GLY A 134 7.66 0.84 -5.39
N TYR A 135 8.77 0.98 -6.12
CA TYR A 135 8.78 1.08 -7.59
C TYR A 135 10.08 0.50 -8.17
N LEU A 136 10.07 0.25 -9.49
CA LEU A 136 11.25 -0.10 -10.28
C LEU A 136 11.56 1.02 -11.27
N GLU A 137 12.81 1.43 -11.40
CA GLU A 137 13.21 2.42 -12.41
C GLU A 137 13.37 1.72 -13.77
N THR A 138 12.83 2.32 -14.84
CA THR A 138 12.80 1.72 -16.19
C THR A 138 14.20 1.32 -16.68
N LYS A 139 15.24 2.08 -16.32
CA LYS A 139 16.63 1.80 -16.72
C LYS A 139 17.18 0.46 -16.20
N TYR A 140 16.56 -0.15 -15.18
CA TYR A 140 16.97 -1.45 -14.65
C TYR A 140 16.17 -2.62 -15.25
N ILE A 141 15.24 -2.33 -16.17
CA ILE A 141 14.45 -3.34 -16.84
C ILE A 141 15.15 -3.77 -18.12
N THR A 142 15.33 -5.07 -18.28
CA THR A 142 16.00 -5.71 -19.41
C THR A 142 15.02 -6.60 -20.18
N LYS A 143 15.38 -7.01 -21.39
CA LYS A 143 14.58 -7.97 -22.17
C LYS A 143 14.34 -9.30 -21.43
N ASN A 144 15.23 -9.67 -20.52
CA ASN A 144 15.15 -10.93 -19.78
C ASN A 144 14.17 -10.89 -18.61
N ASN A 145 13.84 -9.70 -18.09
CA ASN A 145 12.95 -9.56 -16.94
C ASN A 145 11.67 -8.76 -17.25
N ILE A 146 11.55 -8.15 -18.44
CA ILE A 146 10.39 -7.35 -18.83
C ILE A 146 9.07 -8.10 -18.67
N ASN A 147 9.02 -9.40 -18.99
CA ASN A 147 7.79 -10.18 -18.87
C ASN A 147 7.36 -10.36 -17.40
N LEU A 148 8.32 -10.62 -16.48
CA LEU A 148 8.04 -10.69 -15.05
C LEU A 148 7.61 -9.32 -14.50
N VAL A 149 8.24 -8.25 -14.98
CA VAL A 149 7.91 -6.88 -14.60
C VAL A 149 6.52 -6.52 -15.09
N VAL A 150 6.18 -6.78 -16.35
CA VAL A 150 4.85 -6.50 -16.92
C VAL A 150 3.79 -7.40 -16.31
N GLU A 151 4.13 -8.61 -15.87
CA GLU A 151 3.18 -9.47 -15.14
C GLU A 151 2.81 -8.82 -13.79
N LEU A 152 3.80 -8.37 -13.03
CA LEU A 152 3.64 -7.87 -11.67
C LEU A 152 3.31 -6.38 -11.58
N CYS A 153 3.70 -5.57 -12.57
CA CYS A 153 3.73 -4.12 -12.47
C CYS A 153 3.01 -3.42 -13.63
N ILE A 154 2.56 -2.20 -13.37
CA ILE A 154 2.09 -1.23 -14.37
C ILE A 154 3.16 -0.17 -14.59
N LYS A 155 3.34 0.28 -15.83
CA LYS A 155 4.30 1.34 -16.15
C LYS A 155 3.63 2.69 -16.02
N LYS A 156 4.19 3.58 -15.20
CA LYS A 156 3.77 4.98 -15.06
C LYS A 156 4.98 5.89 -15.24
N ASN A 157 5.02 6.63 -16.34
CA ASN A 157 6.18 7.43 -16.74
C ASN A 157 7.47 6.56 -16.81
N ASP A 158 8.53 6.96 -16.10
CA ASP A 158 9.82 6.28 -16.08
C ASP A 158 9.95 5.21 -14.98
N ILE A 159 8.85 4.86 -14.31
CA ILE A 159 8.84 3.84 -13.25
C ILE A 159 7.79 2.75 -13.51
N TYR A 160 8.01 1.60 -12.89
CA TYR A 160 7.04 0.51 -12.80
C TYR A 160 6.57 0.36 -11.36
N LEU A 161 5.26 0.28 -11.17
CA LEU A 161 4.57 0.19 -9.90
C LEU A 161 3.83 -1.13 -9.79
N LEU A 162 3.69 -1.69 -8.59
CA LEU A 162 3.03 -2.99 -8.41
C LEU A 162 1.56 -2.93 -8.86
N LYS A 163 1.11 -3.89 -9.68
CA LYS A 163 -0.28 -3.99 -10.15
C LYS A 163 -1.27 -4.14 -8.99
N GLY A 164 -2.53 -3.79 -9.27
CA GLY A 164 -3.49 -3.49 -8.22
C GLY A 164 -3.30 -2.09 -7.63
N GLU A 165 -2.48 -1.26 -8.30
CA GLU A 165 -2.48 0.20 -8.22
C GLU A 165 -3.24 0.87 -9.38
N GLU A 166 -3.91 0.11 -10.27
CA GLU A 166 -4.84 0.65 -11.28
C GLU A 166 -6.15 -0.17 -11.28
N GLU A 167 -6.89 -0.05 -10.18
CA GLU A 167 -8.31 0.34 -10.22
C GLU A 167 -8.34 1.81 -9.78
N ILE A 168 -7.74 2.64 -10.63
CA ILE A 168 -7.73 4.10 -10.58
C ILE A 168 -8.05 4.57 -12.01
N GLU A 169 -9.11 4.03 -12.63
CA GLU A 169 -9.96 4.94 -13.37
C GLU A 169 -10.69 5.70 -12.27
N GLU A 170 -10.16 6.87 -11.93
CA GLU A 170 -10.60 7.64 -10.77
C GLU A 170 -10.57 6.81 -9.47
N ILE A 171 -9.40 6.76 -8.82
CA ILE A 171 -9.47 6.97 -7.39
C ILE A 171 -10.01 8.41 -7.26
N GLU A 172 -11.34 8.53 -7.28
CA GLU A 172 -11.97 9.12 -6.11
C GLU A 172 -11.30 8.44 -4.94
N GLU A 173 -10.33 9.15 -4.39
CA GLU A 173 -9.75 8.78 -3.13
C GLU A 173 -10.95 8.54 -2.25
N THR A 174 -11.11 7.31 -1.77
CA THR A 174 -11.68 7.13 -0.44
C THR A 174 -10.67 7.64 0.61
N ASN A 175 -9.79 8.60 0.28
CA ASN A 175 -9.49 9.64 1.23
C ASN A 175 -10.80 10.38 1.35
N ASN A 176 -11.39 10.37 2.55
CA ASN A 176 -12.47 11.28 2.87
C ASN A 176 -12.11 12.62 2.20
N LYS A 177 -12.95 13.19 1.33
CA LYS A 177 -12.66 14.49 0.66
C LYS A 177 -12.08 15.50 1.65
N ASP A 178 -12.56 15.35 2.88
CA ASP A 178 -12.17 15.98 4.10
C ASP A 178 -10.70 15.76 4.53
N GLU A 179 -10.20 14.53 4.50
CA GLU A 179 -8.80 14.18 4.77
C GLU A 179 -7.84 14.85 3.78
N ASN A 180 -8.19 14.91 2.50
CA ASN A 180 -7.38 15.59 1.48
C ASN A 180 -7.31 17.10 1.68
N ILE A 181 -8.46 17.71 1.97
CA ILE A 181 -8.54 19.14 2.30
C ILE A 181 -7.61 19.43 3.48
N ILE A 182 -7.68 18.60 4.53
CA ILE A 182 -6.83 18.74 5.71
C ILE A 182 -5.35 18.56 5.34
N TYR A 183 -5.02 17.54 4.55
CA TYR A 183 -3.64 17.26 4.15
C TYR A 183 -3.01 18.44 3.37
N GLU A 184 -3.75 19.03 2.43
CA GLU A 184 -3.29 20.20 1.67
C GLU A 184 -3.15 21.45 2.56
N ILE A 185 -4.05 21.67 3.53
CA ILE A 185 -3.90 22.74 4.52
C ILE A 185 -2.58 22.59 5.31
N PHE A 186 -2.27 21.38 5.76
CA PHE A 186 -1.03 21.13 6.51
C PHE A 186 0.23 21.18 5.64
N LYS A 187 0.16 20.84 4.36
CA LYS A 187 1.30 21.03 3.43
C LYS A 187 1.62 22.51 3.22
N GLU A 188 0.60 23.36 3.12
CA GLU A 188 0.78 24.79 2.93
C GLU A 188 1.40 25.45 4.17
N VAL A 189 0.92 25.08 5.37
CA VAL A 189 1.18 25.82 6.60
C VAL A 189 2.15 25.10 7.56
N GLY A 190 2.23 23.78 7.51
CA GLY A 190 3.06 22.94 8.36
C GLY A 190 2.46 22.64 9.72
N ILE A 191 2.34 23.65 10.60
CA ILE A 191 1.81 23.52 11.96
C ILE A 191 0.59 24.41 12.12
N CYS A 192 -0.55 23.82 12.49
CA CYS A 192 -1.83 24.51 12.56
C CYS A 192 -2.53 24.29 13.90
N SER A 193 -3.37 25.24 14.29
CA SER A 193 -4.38 25.07 15.32
C SER A 193 -5.59 24.30 14.77
N ILE A 194 -6.40 23.70 15.64
CA ILE A 194 -7.66 23.08 15.20
C ILE A 194 -8.64 24.14 14.67
N GLU A 195 -8.65 25.33 15.28
CA GLU A 195 -9.49 26.46 14.87
C GLU A 195 -9.19 26.91 13.44
N TYR A 196 -7.92 26.98 13.05
CA TYR A 196 -7.51 27.32 11.70
C TYR A 196 -8.01 26.29 10.68
N VAL A 197 -7.87 25.01 11.01
CA VAL A 197 -8.32 23.92 10.13
C VAL A 197 -9.84 23.94 9.99
N ILE A 198 -10.60 24.18 11.07
CA ILE A 198 -12.07 24.35 11.01
C ILE A 198 -12.48 25.46 10.04
N VAL A 199 -11.85 26.64 10.15
CA VAL A 199 -12.18 27.80 9.29
C VAL A 199 -11.85 27.51 7.83
N LYS A 200 -10.72 26.84 7.57
CA LYS A 200 -10.27 26.54 6.20
C LYS A 200 -11.00 25.36 5.55
N SER A 201 -11.34 24.34 6.33
CA SER A 201 -11.98 23.14 5.84
C SER A 201 -13.51 23.23 5.82
N GLY A 202 -14.09 24.12 6.64
CA GLY A 202 -15.54 24.26 6.80
C GLY A 202 -16.20 23.12 7.58
N MET A 203 -15.41 22.29 8.27
CA MET A 203 -15.90 21.09 8.96
C MET A 203 -16.37 21.37 10.38
N GLU A 204 -17.28 20.53 10.85
CA GLU A 204 -17.61 20.45 12.27
C GLU A 204 -16.42 19.89 13.08
N LYS A 205 -16.28 20.41 14.30
CA LYS A 205 -15.12 20.11 15.15
C LYS A 205 -15.02 18.63 15.50
N GLU A 206 -16.14 17.98 15.77
CA GLU A 206 -16.21 16.58 16.17
C GLU A 206 -15.73 15.64 15.04
N GLU A 207 -16.08 15.96 13.80
CA GLU A 207 -15.64 15.21 12.61
C GLU A 207 -14.16 15.43 12.33
N LEU A 208 -13.72 16.69 12.39
CA LEU A 208 -12.32 17.05 12.21
C LEU A 208 -11.40 16.36 13.23
N ILE A 209 -11.80 16.25 14.50
CA ILE A 209 -10.99 15.57 15.53
C ILE A 209 -10.75 14.09 15.17
N LYS A 210 -11.76 13.40 14.64
CA LYS A 210 -11.62 11.99 14.23
C LYS A 210 -10.57 11.85 13.14
N ILE A 211 -10.62 12.74 12.15
CA ILE A 211 -9.67 12.77 11.04
C ILE A 211 -8.26 13.12 11.51
N LEU A 212 -8.12 14.20 12.30
CA LEU A 212 -6.81 14.65 12.80
C LEU A 212 -6.10 13.58 13.61
N ASN A 213 -6.81 12.79 14.43
CA ASN A 213 -6.21 11.70 15.19
C ASN A 213 -5.53 10.64 14.30
N ASN A 214 -6.04 10.44 13.09
CA ASN A 214 -5.48 9.51 12.13
C ASN A 214 -4.30 10.13 11.37
N LEU A 215 -4.40 11.40 10.96
CA LEU A 215 -3.43 12.04 10.06
C LEU A 215 -2.29 12.79 10.75
N THR A 216 -2.47 13.21 12.00
CA THR A 216 -1.57 14.18 12.66
C THR A 216 -1.09 13.73 14.03
N TYR A 217 0.01 14.34 14.48
CA TYR A 217 0.40 14.35 15.88
C TYR A 217 -0.10 15.63 16.54
N LYS A 218 -0.71 15.49 17.72
CA LYS A 218 -1.01 16.63 18.59
C LYS A 218 0.24 17.00 19.38
N LEU A 219 0.75 18.20 19.16
CA LEU A 219 1.87 18.80 19.89
C LEU A 219 1.35 19.59 21.10
N ILE A 220 2.27 20.17 21.88
CA ILE A 220 1.92 21.13 22.92
C ILE A 220 1.18 22.35 22.35
N ASN A 221 0.49 23.11 23.19
CA ASN A 221 -0.31 24.28 22.80
C ASN A 221 -1.45 23.99 21.80
N ASN A 222 -2.01 22.77 21.81
CA ASN A 222 -3.08 22.36 20.89
C ASN A 222 -2.71 22.55 19.41
N SER A 223 -1.43 22.46 19.07
CA SER A 223 -0.96 22.50 17.68
C SER A 223 -0.93 21.09 17.10
N TYR A 224 -1.10 20.99 15.80
CA TYR A 224 -1.10 19.72 15.07
C TYR A 224 -0.05 19.76 13.95
N VAL A 225 0.47 18.59 13.58
CA VAL A 225 1.40 18.43 12.46
C VAL A 225 1.16 17.07 11.80
N LEU A 226 1.32 16.97 10.48
CA LEU A 226 1.16 15.70 9.76
C LEU A 226 2.09 14.61 10.29
N LYS A 227 1.61 13.36 10.32
CA LYS A 227 2.47 12.20 10.64
C LYS A 227 3.52 11.97 9.55
N GLU A 228 3.15 12.21 8.30
CA GLU A 228 4.05 12.10 7.15
C GLU A 228 4.95 13.33 7.01
N GLY A 229 6.18 13.11 6.53
CA GLY A 229 7.14 14.17 6.22
C GLY A 229 8.45 13.61 5.69
N GLU A 230 9.32 14.50 5.21
CA GLU A 230 10.69 14.15 4.82
C GLU A 230 11.59 14.00 6.06
N GLU A 231 12.73 13.30 5.92
CA GLU A 231 13.72 13.15 7.00
C GLU A 231 13.13 12.55 8.30
N ASN A 232 12.29 11.52 8.15
CA ASN A 232 11.48 10.93 9.22
C ASN A 232 12.24 10.65 10.53
N GLU A 233 13.51 10.23 10.46
CA GLU A 233 14.31 9.92 11.66
C GLU A 233 14.47 11.12 12.61
N ILE A 234 14.89 12.28 12.09
CA ILE A 234 15.08 13.49 12.91
C ILE A 234 13.73 14.17 13.19
N ARG A 235 12.82 14.14 12.22
CA ARG A 235 11.48 14.73 12.35
C ARG A 235 10.72 14.12 13.52
N ASN A 236 10.79 12.80 13.67
CA ASN A 236 10.18 12.10 14.79
C ASN A 236 10.77 12.54 16.14
N ILE A 237 12.07 12.81 16.24
CA ILE A 237 12.67 13.34 17.47
C ILE A 237 12.10 14.72 17.80
N PHE A 238 11.95 15.61 16.82
CA PHE A 238 11.33 16.93 17.02
C PHE A 238 9.89 16.79 17.53
N ILE A 239 9.08 15.95 16.88
CA ILE A 239 7.69 15.68 17.26
C ILE A 239 7.62 15.15 18.69
N GLU A 240 8.43 14.14 19.03
CA GLU A 240 8.44 13.56 20.37
C GLU A 240 8.81 14.56 21.47
N ILE A 241 9.74 15.48 21.16
CA ILE A 241 10.08 16.57 22.07
C ILE A 241 8.91 17.54 22.20
N PHE A 242 8.31 17.96 21.08
CA PHE A 242 7.25 18.97 21.08
C PHE A 242 5.89 18.48 21.58
N ILE A 243 5.68 17.17 21.67
CA ILE A 243 4.58 16.57 22.43
C ILE A 243 4.75 16.86 23.93
N LYS A 244 5.99 16.94 24.43
CA LYS A 244 6.30 17.02 25.88
C LYS A 244 6.64 18.43 26.36
N LYS A 245 7.31 19.24 25.53
CA LYS A 245 7.79 20.58 25.92
C LYS A 245 7.82 21.55 24.74
N ARG A 246 7.63 22.84 25.01
CA ARG A 246 7.58 23.90 23.97
C ARG A 246 8.92 24.25 23.34
N SER A 247 10.03 23.86 23.96
CA SER A 247 11.36 24.27 23.49
C SER A 247 12.48 23.30 23.86
N PHE A 248 13.57 23.37 23.11
CA PHE A 248 14.79 22.59 23.36
C PHE A 248 16.05 23.36 22.93
N LYS A 249 17.21 22.94 23.44
CA LYS A 249 18.53 23.35 22.94
C LYS A 249 19.00 22.39 21.86
N ARG A 250 19.71 22.90 20.85
CA ARG A 250 20.22 22.09 19.72
C ARG A 250 20.89 20.78 20.16
N ASN A 251 21.74 20.82 21.18
CA ASN A 251 22.50 19.65 21.61
C ASN A 251 21.58 18.50 22.03
N GLU A 252 20.38 18.77 22.55
CA GLU A 252 19.43 17.73 22.94
C GLU A 252 18.98 16.89 21.74
N ILE A 253 18.78 17.51 20.58
CA ILE A 253 18.46 16.79 19.34
C ILE A 253 19.65 15.96 18.86
N PHE A 254 20.86 16.53 18.91
CA PHE A 254 22.06 15.85 18.44
C PHE A 254 22.40 14.64 19.32
N GLU A 255 22.29 14.78 20.63
CA GLU A 255 22.47 13.71 21.62
C GLU A 255 21.44 12.60 21.41
N GLU A 256 20.16 12.94 21.28
CA GLU A 256 19.10 11.95 21.08
C GLU A 256 19.23 11.23 19.73
N TYR A 257 19.61 11.95 18.67
CA TYR A 257 19.87 11.36 17.35
C TYR A 257 21.05 10.38 17.40
N PHE A 258 22.17 10.78 18.01
CA PHE A 258 23.33 9.90 18.17
C PHE A 258 22.98 8.67 19.01
N LYS A 259 22.25 8.84 20.11
CA LYS A 259 21.82 7.75 20.97
C LYS A 259 20.95 6.72 20.23
N ARG A 260 20.05 7.15 19.34
CA ARG A 260 19.14 6.26 18.61
C ARG A 260 19.79 5.56 17.42
N PHE A 261 20.67 6.26 16.72
CA PHE A 261 21.16 5.81 15.41
C PHE A 261 22.66 5.56 15.35
N ASN A 262 23.41 5.87 16.41
CA ASN A 262 24.87 5.75 16.50
C ASN A 262 25.60 6.44 15.33
N LYS A 263 25.09 7.59 14.90
CA LYS A 263 25.66 8.43 13.83
C LYS A 263 25.52 9.91 14.17
N GLU A 264 26.48 10.71 13.70
CA GLU A 264 26.41 12.16 13.84
C GLU A 264 25.31 12.76 12.94
N LEU A 265 24.54 13.67 13.51
CA LEU A 265 23.55 14.43 12.77
C LEU A 265 24.22 15.53 11.93
N LYS A 266 24.01 15.51 10.62
CA LYS A 266 24.47 16.59 9.74
C LYS A 266 23.72 17.89 10.05
N ILE A 267 24.46 18.98 10.26
CA ILE A 267 23.88 20.29 10.58
C ILE A 267 22.87 20.78 9.53
N GLY A 268 23.09 20.49 8.25
CA GLY A 268 22.17 20.86 7.17
C GLY A 268 20.80 20.18 7.29
N VAL A 269 20.77 18.91 7.73
CA VAL A 269 19.54 18.16 7.97
C VAL A 269 18.79 18.73 9.17
N PHE A 270 19.51 19.02 10.27
CA PHE A 270 18.95 19.75 11.41
C PHE A 270 18.33 21.09 10.98
N SER A 271 19.06 21.89 10.21
CA SER A 271 18.59 23.19 9.76
C SER A 271 17.32 23.07 8.89
N LYS A 272 17.24 22.07 8.01
CA LYS A 272 16.06 21.81 7.18
C LYS A 272 14.83 21.50 8.04
N VAL A 273 14.93 20.53 8.93
CA VAL A 273 13.80 20.11 9.78
C VAL A 273 13.44 21.18 10.80
N SER A 274 14.42 21.88 11.37
CA SER A 274 14.14 22.97 12.32
C SER A 274 13.34 24.12 11.70
N LYS A 275 13.44 24.35 10.38
CA LYS A 275 12.62 25.35 9.67
C LYS A 275 11.17 24.94 9.54
N GLU A 276 10.85 23.64 9.56
CA GLU A 276 9.46 23.15 9.59
C GLU A 276 8.83 23.54 10.93
N PHE A 277 9.47 23.17 12.04
CA PHE A 277 8.86 23.22 13.37
C PHE A 277 9.12 24.49 14.19
N CYS A 278 10.24 25.17 13.98
CA CYS A 278 10.79 26.04 15.03
C CYS A 278 10.97 27.51 14.63
N THR A 279 10.96 28.34 15.66
CA THR A 279 11.64 29.65 15.68
C THR A 279 12.81 29.58 16.66
N SER A 280 13.91 30.27 16.36
CA SER A 280 15.11 30.28 17.22
C SER A 280 15.26 31.62 17.92
N LYS A 281 15.42 31.61 19.26
CA LYS A 281 15.73 32.80 20.06
C LYS A 281 16.79 32.45 21.09
N GLY A 282 17.92 33.16 21.07
CA GLY A 282 18.99 32.98 22.05
C GLY A 282 19.57 31.55 22.13
N GLY A 283 19.66 30.83 21.00
CA GLY A 283 20.17 29.45 20.97
C GLY A 283 19.20 28.40 21.53
N VAL A 284 17.93 28.76 21.68
CA VAL A 284 16.84 27.84 22.03
C VAL A 284 15.84 27.82 20.87
N TRP A 285 15.38 26.62 20.52
CA TRP A 285 14.38 26.38 19.48
C TRP A 285 13.03 26.20 20.15
N TYR A 286 12.09 27.07 19.79
CA TYR A 286 10.72 27.07 20.25
C TYR A 286 9.84 26.53 19.14
N LEU A 287 8.83 25.72 19.50
CA LEU A 287 7.75 25.37 18.58
C LEU A 287 7.16 26.67 18.02
N LYS A 288 6.99 26.75 16.69
CA LYS A 288 6.26 27.85 16.05
C LYS A 288 4.87 27.95 16.67
N ASP A 289 4.40 29.18 16.84
CA ASP A 289 3.01 29.36 17.21
C ASP A 289 2.14 28.83 16.06
N PRO A 290 1.12 28.02 16.36
CA PRO A 290 0.22 27.51 15.35
C PRO A 290 -0.48 28.70 14.67
N ILE A 291 -0.62 28.63 13.34
CA ILE A 291 -1.52 29.52 12.61
C ILE A 291 -2.98 29.15 12.93
#